data_AF-A0A3D5GLA3-F1
#
_entry.id   AF-A0A3D5GLA3-F1
#
_cell.length_a   1.000
_cell.length_b   1.000
_cell.length_c   1.000
_cell.angle_alpha   90.00
_cell.angle_beta   90.00
_cell.angle_gamma   90.00
#
_symmetry.space_group_name_H-M   'P 1'
#
loop_
_entity.id
_entity.type
_entity.pdbx_description
1 polymer ?
#
loop_
_entity_poly.entity_id
_entity_poly.type
_entity_poly.pdbx_seq_one_letter_code
_entity_poly.pdbx_strand_id
1 'polypeptide(L)' 'MADLTNRGVGVVLVEGGPSLNHQVVAAGLVDEFNLTVSPLLAGGKSKRILAGPALEMPA' A
#
# COMPACT_ATOMS: atom_id res chain seq x y z
N MET A 1 -0.58 2.29 14.02
CA MET A 1 0.88 2.42 14.22
C MET A 1 1.28 2.51 15.69
N ALA A 2 0.62 3.32 16.53
CA ALA A 2 0.98 3.47 17.95
C ALA A 2 1.19 2.14 18.72
N ASP A 3 0.31 1.15 18.56
CA ASP A 3 0.48 -0.17 19.19
C ASP A 3 1.79 -0.87 18.77
N LEU A 4 2.07 -0.91 17.46
CA LEU A 4 3.29 -1.50 16.90
C LEU A 4 4.54 -0.76 17.40
N THR A 5 4.49 0.57 17.45
CA THR A 5 5.55 1.40 18.03
C THR A 5 5.78 1.08 19.50
N ASN A 6 4.72 0.95 20.31
CA ASN A 6 4.82 0.59 21.74
C ASN A 6 5.42 -0.80 21.95
N ARG A 7 5.32 -1.68 20.95
CA ARG A 7 5.94 -3.01 20.93
C ARG A 7 7.37 -3.02 20.40
N GLY A 8 7.94 -1.85 20.10
CA GLY A 8 9.31 -1.70 19.59
C GLY A 8 9.48 -2.04 18.11
N VAL A 9 8.40 -2.10 17.33
CA VAL A 9 8.49 -2.38 15.88
C VAL A 9 8.97 -1.14 15.15
N GLY A 10 10.16 -1.23 14.54
CA GLY A 10 10.75 -0.12 13.77
C GLY A 10 10.43 -0.15 12.27
N VAL A 11 10.04 -1.30 11.72
CA VAL A 11 9.71 -1.48 10.30
C VAL A 11 8.49 -2.37 10.17
N VAL A 12 7.54 -1.99 9.31
CA VAL A 12 6.34 -2.77 9.00
C VAL A 12 6.29 -3.02 7.50
N LEU A 13 6.35 -4.30 7.11
CA LEU A 13 6.11 -4.72 5.74
C LEU A 13 4.61 -5.00 5.56
N VAL A 14 3.96 -4.24 4.67
CA VAL A 14 2.52 -4.38 4.39
C VAL A 14 2.34 -5.22 3.12
N GLU A 15 1.95 -6.48 3.26
CA GLU A 15 1.73 -7.44 2.16
C GLU A 15 0.24 -7.62 1.80
N GLY A 16 -0.58 -6.60 2.09
CA GLY A 16 -2.02 -6.66 1.88
C GLY A 16 -2.46 -6.67 0.42
N GLY A 17 -3.76 -6.89 0.23
CA GLY A 17 -4.41 -6.69 -1.06
C GLY A 17 -4.65 -5.20 -1.37
N PRO A 18 -5.14 -4.88 -2.58
CA PRO A 18 -5.26 -3.50 -3.07
C PRO A 18 -6.03 -2.52 -2.19
N SER A 19 -7.01 -3.01 -1.43
CA SER A 19 -7.80 -2.18 -0.52
C SER A 19 -7.05 -1.82 0.75
N LEU A 20 -6.25 -2.73 1.31
CA LEU A 20 -5.40 -2.41 2.47
C LEU A 20 -4.28 -1.46 2.04
N ASN A 21 -3.64 -1.73 0.90
CA ASN A 21 -2.56 -0.89 0.38
C ASN A 21 -3.05 0.54 0.15
N HIS A 22 -4.27 0.72 -0.37
CA HIS A 22 -4.89 2.05 -0.50
C HIS A 22 -5.02 2.77 0.85
N GLN A 23 -5.54 2.10 1.88
CA GLN A 23 -5.74 2.71 3.19
C GLN A 23 -4.44 3.19 3.82
N VAL A 24 -3.36 2.40 3.71
CA VAL A 24 -2.05 2.75 4.29
C VAL A 24 -1.41 3.92 3.52
N VAL A 25 -1.51 3.93 2.18
CA VAL A 25 -1.05 5.08 1.36
C VAL A 25 -1.86 6.34 1.66
N ALA A 26 -3.19 6.24 1.71
CA ALA A 26 -4.09 7.35 1.99
C ALA A 26 -3.86 7.96 3.39
N ALA A 27 -3.41 7.14 4.35
CA ALA A 27 -3.06 7.60 5.69
C ALA A 27 -1.67 8.27 5.77
N GLY A 28 -0.92 8.35 4.66
CA GLY A 28 0.42 8.93 4.62
C GLY A 28 1.45 8.12 5.43
N LEU A 29 1.24 6.81 5.56
CA LEU A 29 2.09 5.92 6.39
C LEU A 29 3.12 5.12 5.58
N VAL A 30 3.19 5.34 4.26
CA VAL A 30 4.10 4.59 3.37
C VAL A 30 5.34 5.41 3.10
N ASP A 31 6.48 4.95 3.61
CA ASP A 31 7.79 5.54 3.35
C ASP A 31 8.42 5.00 2.06
N GLU A 32 8.21 3.71 1.75
CA GLU A 32 8.78 3.03 0.59
C GLU A 32 7.75 2.10 -0.06
N PHE A 33 7.85 1.95 -1.39
CA PHE A 33 6.99 1.07 -2.16
C PHE A 33 7.77 0.00 -2.92
N ASN A 34 7.66 -1.25 -2.45
CA ASN A 34 8.29 -2.42 -3.08
C ASN A 34 7.44 -2.96 -4.23
N LEU A 35 7.74 -2.52 -5.46
CA LEU A 35 7.01 -2.89 -6.67
C LEU A 35 7.77 -3.92 -7.53
N THR A 36 7.19 -5.09 -7.70
CA THR A 36 7.64 -6.08 -8.68
C THR A 36 6.78 -6.00 -9.95
N VAL A 37 7.42 -5.81 -11.10
CA VAL A 37 6.76 -5.83 -12.42
C VAL A 37 6.98 -7.19 -13.07
N SER A 38 5.90 -7.88 -13.40
CA SER A 38 5.95 -9.16 -14.13
C SER A 38 6.07 -8.91 -15.64
N PRO A 39 6.86 -9.70 -16.39
CA PRO A 39 6.93 -9.62 -17.85
C PRO A 39 5.72 -10.31 -18.54
N LEU A 40 4.55 -10.31 -17.89
CA LEU A 40 3.32 -10.90 -18.40
C LEU A 40 2.22 -9.83 -18.54
N LEU A 41 1.39 -9.98 -19.56
CA LEU A 41 0.22 -9.14 -19.77
C LEU A 41 -1.03 -9.79 -19.14
N ALA A 42 -1.69 -9.07 -18.24
CA ALA A 42 -2.97 -9.47 -17.65
C ALA A 42 -4.07 -8.48 -18.03
N GLY A 43 -5.20 -9.00 -18.53
CA GLY A 43 -6.41 -8.24 -18.87
C GLY A 43 -7.52 -8.36 -17.81
N GLY A 44 -8.67 -7.72 -18.05
CA GLY A 44 -9.87 -7.82 -17.21
C GLY A 44 -10.11 -6.63 -16.28
N LYS A 45 -10.98 -6.82 -15.28
CA LYS A 45 -11.43 -5.78 -14.33
C LYS A 45 -10.87 -5.99 -12.92
N SER A 46 -9.83 -6.81 -12.77
CA SER A 46 -9.18 -7.02 -11.48
C SER A 46 -8.67 -5.69 -10.90
N LYS A 47 -8.76 -5.57 -9.57
CA LYS A 47 -8.22 -4.41 -8.86
C LYS A 47 -6.72 -4.26 -9.16
N ARG A 48 -6.28 -3.02 -9.39
CA ARG A 48 -4.85 -2.68 -9.54
C ARG A 48 -4.19 -2.67 -8.16
N ILE A 49 -2.96 -2.17 -8.07
CA ILE A 49 -2.18 -2.11 -6.82
C ILE A 49 -2.93 -1.42 -5.67
N LEU A 50 -3.71 -0.38 -5.98
CA LEU A 50 -4.55 0.34 -5.03
C LEU A 50 -6.01 0.24 -5.47
N ALA A 51 -6.91 0.06 -4.50
CA ALA A 51 -8.34 0.06 -4.73
C ALA A 51 -9.07 0.83 -3.62
N GLY A 52 -9.35 2.09 -3.88
CA GLY A 52 -10.09 3.01 -3.03
C GLY A 52 -10.31 4.36 -3.74
N PRO A 53 -10.81 5.39 -3.04
CA PRO A 53 -10.95 6.75 -3.57
C PRO A 53 -9.66 7.31 -4.17
N ALA A 54 -9.76 8.34 -5.01
CA ALA A 54 -8.58 9.02 -5.51
C ALA A 54 -7.74 9.56 -4.34
N LEU A 55 -6.43 9.39 -4.43
CA LEU A 55 -5.48 9.94 -3.48
C LEU A 55 -5.24 11.41 -3.80
N GLU A 56 -5.09 12.22 -2.76
CA GLU A 56 -4.57 13.59 -2.93
C GLU A 56 -3.10 13.51 -3.36
N MET A 57 -2.67 14.45 -4.20
CA MET A 57 -1.26 14.55 -4.55
C MET A 57 -0.47 15.04 -3.33
N PRO A 58 0.73 14.49 -3.06
CA PRO A 58 1.62 15.06 -2.07
C PRO A 58 1.91 16.53 -2.38
N ALA A 59 2.07 17.33 -1.33
CA ALA A 59 2.46 18.74 -1.42
C ALA A 59 3.87 18.93 -1.99
#